data_AF-A0A1W9WDR0-F1
#
_entry.id   AF-A0A1W9WDR0-F1
#
_cell.length_a   1.000
_cell.length_b   1.000
_cell.length_c   1.000
_cell.angle_alpha   90.00
_cell.angle_beta   90.00
_cell.angle_gamma   90.00
#
_symmetry.space_group_name_H-M   'P 1'
#
loop_
_entity.id
_entity.type
_entity.pdbx_description
1 polymer ?
#
loop_
_entity_poly.entity_id
_entity_poly.type
_entity_poly.pdbx_seq_one_letter_code
_entity_poly.pdbx_strand_id
1 'polypeptide(L)'
;MLKWYSAHAIMFMKFQDGNQDIYRIMENVILISAETDEEAQKKVGKRARKDEVGTDRDYTYDGRPVTWEFVGLRKLISCVFPEEHPDDGTELTYSEMEVADKESFDKLVNGDIVTVVYYDA
;
A
#
# COMPACT_ATOMS: atom_id res chain seq x y z
N MET A 1 -25.71 -3.83 2.93
CA MET A 1 -25.51 -2.38 2.71
C MET A 1 -24.14 -2.25 2.09
N LEU A 2 -24.02 -1.53 0.97
CA LEU A 2 -22.72 -1.28 0.35
C LEU A 2 -21.84 -0.51 1.33
N LYS A 3 -20.58 -0.90 1.46
CA LYS A 3 -19.54 -0.22 2.26
C LYS A 3 -18.40 0.16 1.34
N TRP A 4 -17.68 1.21 1.70
CA TRP A 4 -16.46 1.62 1.00
C TRP A 4 -15.25 1.38 1.89
N TYR A 5 -14.14 1.04 1.27
CA TYR A 5 -12.91 0.72 1.95
C TYR A 5 -11.72 1.34 1.25
N SER A 6 -10.77 1.84 2.04
CA SER A 6 -9.39 2.07 1.62
C SER A 6 -8.64 0.77 1.83
N ALA A 7 -8.28 0.12 0.73
CA ALA A 7 -7.56 -1.14 0.74
C ALA A 7 -6.08 -0.89 0.41
N HIS A 8 -5.19 -1.39 1.27
CA HIS A 8 -3.75 -1.13 1.19
C HIS A 8 -3.03 -2.38 0.69
N ALA A 9 -2.77 -2.41 -0.61
CA ALA A 9 -2.17 -3.53 -1.32
C ALA A 9 -0.65 -3.41 -1.35
N ILE A 10 0.06 -4.42 -0.89
CA ILE A 10 1.52 -4.49 -0.92
C ILE A 10 1.97 -5.08 -2.25
N MET A 11 2.73 -4.28 -2.98
CA MET A 11 3.49 -4.66 -4.16
C MET A 11 4.94 -4.85 -3.74
N PHE A 12 5.56 -5.95 -4.18
CA PHE A 12 6.94 -6.29 -3.88
C PHE A 12 7.78 -6.29 -5.15
N MET A 13 8.94 -5.66 -5.08
CA MET A 13 9.91 -5.67 -6.18
C MET A 13 10.79 -6.93 -6.09
N LYS A 14 10.66 -7.80 -7.08
CA LYS A 14 11.39 -9.06 -7.15
C LYS A 14 12.44 -9.03 -8.25
N PHE A 15 13.68 -9.39 -7.93
CA PHE A 15 14.72 -9.54 -8.94
C PHE A 15 14.54 -10.83 -9.74
N GLN A 16 14.66 -10.72 -11.07
CA GLN A 16 14.52 -11.88 -11.96
C GLN A 16 15.79 -12.77 -12.01
N ASP A 17 16.91 -12.29 -11.48
CA ASP A 17 18.16 -13.05 -11.37
C ASP A 17 18.14 -14.09 -10.23
N GLY A 18 17.08 -14.12 -9.42
CA GLY A 18 16.89 -15.04 -8.30
C GLY A 18 17.65 -14.67 -7.02
N ASN A 19 18.48 -13.63 -7.02
CA ASN A 19 19.21 -13.16 -5.85
C ASN A 19 18.50 -11.98 -5.17
N GLN A 20 17.63 -12.24 -4.21
CA GLN A 20 16.90 -11.18 -3.52
C GLN A 20 17.67 -10.64 -2.30
N ASP A 21 18.33 -9.51 -2.45
CA ASP A 21 19.11 -8.81 -1.41
C ASP A 21 18.51 -7.46 -0.97
N ILE A 22 17.58 -6.90 -1.74
CA ILE A 22 16.85 -5.66 -1.41
C ILE A 22 15.35 -5.93 -1.36
N TYR A 23 14.68 -5.61 -0.26
CA TYR A 23 13.24 -5.84 -0.08
C TYR A 23 12.43 -4.54 -0.27
N ARG A 24 12.42 -4.02 -1.50
CA ARG A 24 11.64 -2.81 -1.82
C ARG A 24 10.16 -3.16 -1.95
N ILE A 25 9.32 -2.38 -1.25
CA ILE A 25 7.87 -2.47 -1.33
C ILE A 25 7.25 -1.17 -1.85
N MET A 26 6.05 -1.28 -2.41
CA MET A 26 5.16 -0.17 -2.71
C MET A 26 3.79 -0.52 -2.14
N GLU A 27 3.17 0.41 -1.44
CA GLU A 27 1.82 0.23 -0.90
C GLU A 27 0.82 1.03 -1.74
N ASN A 28 0.01 0.32 -2.52
CA ASN A 28 -1.05 0.92 -3.32
C ASN A 28 -2.29 1.09 -2.44
N VAL A 29 -2.78 2.32 -2.32
CA VAL A 29 -4.03 2.65 -1.61
C VAL A 29 -5.18 2.68 -2.62
N ILE A 30 -6.11 1.74 -2.50
CA ILE A 30 -7.15 1.45 -3.49
C ILE A 30 -8.53 1.60 -2.85
N LEU A 31 -9.32 2.53 -3.37
CA LEU A 31 -10.73 2.65 -3.00
C LEU A 31 -11.56 1.50 -3.59
N ILE A 32 -12.32 0.82 -2.74
CA ILE A 32 -13.16 -0.31 -3.17
C ILE A 32 -14.49 -0.35 -2.43
N SER A 33 -15.55 -0.74 -3.14
CA SER A 33 -16.86 -0.97 -2.54
C SER A 33 -17.23 -2.44 -2.53
N ALA A 34 -17.88 -2.89 -1.46
CA ALA A 34 -18.38 -4.26 -1.28
C ALA A 34 -19.46 -4.31 -0.19
N GLU A 35 -20.27 -5.35 -0.16
CA GLU A 35 -21.28 -5.52 0.90
C GLU A 35 -20.70 -6.15 2.18
N THR A 36 -19.60 -6.88 2.04
CA THR A 36 -18.90 -7.56 3.13
C THR A 36 -17.38 -7.39 3.03
N ASP A 37 -16.69 -7.50 4.15
CA ASP A 37 -15.22 -7.38 4.19
C ASP A 37 -14.54 -8.50 3.38
N GLU A 38 -15.11 -9.71 3.38
CA GLU A 38 -14.62 -10.84 2.58
C GLU A 38 -14.72 -10.56 1.07
N GLU A 39 -15.85 -9.99 0.64
CA GLU A 39 -16.01 -9.56 -0.75
C GLU A 39 -15.03 -8.45 -1.11
N ALA A 40 -14.85 -7.46 -0.23
CA ALA A 40 -13.88 -6.38 -0.41
C ALA A 40 -12.46 -6.93 -0.62
N GLN A 41 -12.01 -7.85 0.24
CA GLN A 41 -10.71 -8.51 0.15
C GLN A 41 -10.52 -9.23 -1.19
N LYS A 42 -11.52 -10.01 -1.63
CA LYS A 42 -11.49 -10.70 -2.93
C LYS A 42 -11.40 -9.71 -4.09
N LYS A 43 -12.18 -8.62 -4.03
CA LYS A 43 -12.25 -7.62 -5.09
C LYS A 43 -10.94 -6.83 -5.19
N VAL A 44 -10.33 -6.43 -4.07
CA VAL A 44 -9.05 -5.70 -4.09
C VAL A 44 -7.94 -6.62 -4.56
N GLY A 45 -7.90 -7.88 -4.12
CA GLY A 45 -6.89 -8.83 -4.59
C GLY A 45 -6.94 -9.05 -6.11
N LYS A 46 -8.14 -9.04 -6.71
CA LYS A 46 -8.29 -9.07 -8.18
C LYS A 46 -7.87 -7.77 -8.84
N ARG A 47 -8.12 -6.62 -8.21
CA ARG A 47 -7.76 -5.30 -8.72
C ARG A 47 -6.25 -5.05 -8.65
N ALA A 48 -5.60 -5.36 -7.53
CA ALA A 48 -4.18 -5.12 -7.28
C ALA A 48 -3.29 -5.98 -8.20
N ARG A 49 -3.69 -7.22 -8.50
CA ARG A 49 -3.00 -8.07 -9.49
C ARG A 49 -2.93 -7.46 -10.90
N LYS A 50 -3.82 -6.51 -11.23
CA LYS A 50 -3.74 -5.80 -12.51
C LYS A 50 -2.61 -4.75 -12.56
N ASP A 51 -2.07 -4.38 -11.39
CA ASP A 51 -0.95 -3.45 -11.26
C ASP A 51 0.41 -4.20 -11.23
N GLU A 52 0.40 -5.54 -11.28
CA GLU A 52 1.63 -6.32 -11.45
C GLU A 52 2.29 -5.96 -12.79
N VAL A 53 3.60 -5.75 -12.77
CA VAL A 53 4.36 -5.39 -13.98
C VAL A 53 5.65 -6.22 -14.06
N GLY A 54 6.12 -6.46 -15.29
CA GLY A 54 7.48 -6.94 -15.53
C GLY A 54 7.64 -8.31 -16.20
N THR A 55 6.58 -9.00 -16.65
CA THR A 55 6.76 -10.17 -17.53
C THR A 55 7.07 -9.76 -18.97
N ASP A 56 6.53 -8.62 -19.42
CA ASP A 56 6.59 -8.16 -20.82
C ASP A 56 7.29 -6.79 -20.98
N ARG A 57 7.90 -6.26 -19.91
CA ARG A 57 8.52 -4.92 -19.88
C ARG A 57 9.90 -4.98 -19.23
N ASP A 58 10.87 -4.31 -19.83
CA ASP A 58 12.25 -4.18 -19.31
C ASP A 58 12.33 -3.21 -18.12
N TYR A 59 11.73 -3.57 -16.99
CA TYR A 59 11.94 -2.85 -15.75
C TYR A 59 13.24 -3.26 -15.11
N THR A 60 14.03 -2.26 -14.71
CA THR A 60 15.28 -2.50 -14.00
C THR A 60 15.35 -1.66 -12.73
N TYR A 61 16.03 -2.21 -11.72
CA TYR A 61 16.42 -1.51 -10.50
C TYR A 61 17.93 -1.68 -10.33
N ASP A 62 18.66 -0.57 -10.29
CA ASP A 62 20.13 -0.56 -10.29
C ASP A 62 20.72 -1.45 -11.40
N GLY A 63 20.11 -1.42 -12.59
CA GLY A 63 20.53 -2.19 -13.77
C GLY A 63 20.16 -3.68 -13.75
N ARG A 64 19.48 -4.16 -12.70
CA ARG A 64 19.03 -5.56 -12.59
C ARG A 64 17.56 -5.68 -12.98
N PRO A 65 17.16 -6.67 -13.81
CA PRO A 65 15.75 -6.86 -14.18
C PRO A 65 14.86 -7.18 -12.98
N VAL A 66 13.70 -6.55 -12.89
CA VAL A 66 12.74 -6.72 -11.79
C VAL A 66 11.30 -6.88 -12.27
N THR A 67 10.49 -7.56 -11.46
CA THR A 67 9.02 -7.54 -11.53
C THR A 67 8.45 -6.85 -10.28
N TRP A 68 7.23 -6.31 -10.40
CA TRP A 68 6.42 -5.91 -9.26
C TRP A 68 5.27 -6.90 -9.11
N GLU A 69 5.24 -7.62 -8.00
CA GLU A 69 4.26 -8.66 -7.69
C GLU A 69 3.34 -8.21 -6.57
N PHE A 70 2.04 -8.46 -6.67
CA PHE A 70 1.11 -8.25 -5.57
C PHE A 70 1.25 -9.40 -4.58
N VAL A 71 1.67 -9.09 -3.36
CA VAL A 71 1.99 -10.12 -2.35
C VAL A 71 1.00 -10.19 -1.20
N GLY A 72 0.11 -9.22 -1.05
CA GLY A 72 -0.93 -9.27 -0.03
C GLY A 72 -1.55 -7.92 0.29
N LEU A 73 -2.54 -7.93 1.18
CA LEU A 73 -3.13 -6.73 1.75
C LEU A 73 -2.55 -6.51 3.13
N ARG A 74 -2.12 -5.29 3.42
CA ARG A 74 -1.70 -4.89 4.76
C ARG A 74 -2.91 -4.55 5.62
N LYS A 75 -3.82 -3.71 5.09
CA LYS A 75 -5.03 -3.28 5.79
C LYS A 75 -6.20 -3.06 4.85
N LEU A 76 -7.39 -3.17 5.41
CA LEU A 76 -8.66 -2.86 4.76
C LEU A 76 -9.49 -2.02 5.75
N ILE A 77 -9.51 -0.71 5.55
CA ILE A 77 -10.18 0.24 6.45
C ILE A 77 -11.48 0.68 5.82
N SER A 78 -12.60 0.61 6.55
CA SER A 78 -13.86 1.20 6.08
C SER A 78 -13.74 2.72 6.01
N CYS A 79 -14.03 3.29 4.85
CA CYS A 79 -14.00 4.74 4.63
C CYS A 79 -15.39 5.36 4.74
N VAL A 80 -15.39 6.65 5.05
CA VAL A 80 -16.54 7.54 4.93
C VAL A 80 -17.05 7.52 3.47
N PHE A 81 -18.36 7.54 3.33
CA PHE A 81 -19.11 7.17 2.12
C PHE A 81 -18.99 8.20 0.99
N PRO A 82 -18.96 7.83 -0.30
CA PRO A 82 -19.10 8.76 -1.42
C PRO A 82 -20.43 9.51 -1.46
N GLU A 83 -21.52 8.95 -0.92
CA GLU A 83 -22.81 9.64 -0.76
C GLU A 83 -22.81 10.61 0.44
N GLU A 84 -21.82 10.53 1.33
CA GLU A 84 -21.49 11.60 2.28
C GLU A 84 -20.62 12.70 1.61
N HIS A 85 -20.25 12.50 0.33
CA HIS A 85 -19.51 13.43 -0.51
C HIS A 85 -18.26 13.99 0.19
N PRO A 86 -17.23 13.16 0.43
CA PRO A 86 -15.97 13.64 0.98
C PRO A 86 -15.46 14.80 0.11
N ASP A 87 -15.29 15.95 0.74
CA ASP A 87 -14.88 17.19 0.11
C ASP A 87 -13.44 17.55 0.51
N ASP A 88 -13.01 18.76 0.14
CA ASP A 88 -11.69 19.26 0.48
C ASP A 88 -11.47 19.27 2.00
N GLY A 89 -10.47 18.52 2.46
CA GLY A 89 -10.15 18.36 3.88
C GLY A 89 -10.73 17.12 4.55
N THR A 90 -11.53 16.29 3.87
CA THR A 90 -12.03 15.04 4.46
C THR A 90 -10.90 14.02 4.65
N GLU A 91 -10.72 13.53 5.89
CA GLU A 91 -9.80 12.44 6.20
C GLU A 91 -10.38 11.09 5.76
N LEU A 92 -9.66 10.37 4.90
CA LEU A 92 -10.11 9.07 4.39
C LEU A 92 -9.64 7.90 5.26
N THR A 93 -8.49 8.05 5.90
CA THR A 93 -7.82 7.06 6.76
C THR A 93 -6.59 7.69 7.41
N TYR A 94 -6.08 7.07 8.48
CA TYR A 94 -4.80 7.41 9.09
C TYR A 94 -3.88 6.18 9.26
N SER A 95 -2.68 6.42 9.78
CA SER A 95 -1.67 5.42 10.13
C SER A 95 -1.05 5.82 11.47
N GLU A 96 -0.97 4.89 12.42
CA GLU A 96 -0.33 5.12 13.72
C GLU A 96 1.10 4.56 13.70
N MET A 97 2.06 5.38 14.11
CA MET A 97 3.49 5.08 14.00
C MET A 97 4.26 5.69 15.17
N GLU A 98 5.33 5.03 15.59
CA GLU A 98 6.30 5.52 16.58
C GLU A 98 7.71 5.57 15.98
N VAL A 99 8.47 6.59 16.38
CA VAL A 99 9.89 6.77 16.03
C VAL A 99 10.75 6.64 17.28
N ALA A 100 12.01 6.25 17.12
CA ALA A 100 12.89 5.94 18.24
C ALA A 100 13.25 7.14 19.14
N ASP A 101 13.37 8.34 18.56
CA ASP A 101 13.84 9.54 19.25
C ASP A 101 13.45 10.84 18.52
N LYS A 102 13.85 11.98 19.10
CA LYS A 102 13.56 13.32 18.56
C LYS A 102 14.20 13.58 17.19
N GLU A 103 15.40 13.05 16.95
CA GLU A 103 16.07 13.22 15.65
C GLU A 103 15.28 12.50 14.56
N SER A 104 14.82 11.28 14.85
CA SER A 104 13.97 10.48 13.96
C SER A 104 12.62 11.16 13.72
N PHE A 105 12.03 11.76 14.75
CA PHE A 105 10.82 12.58 14.60
C PHE A 105 11.04 13.74 13.63
N ASP A 106 12.15 14.47 13.77
CA ASP A 106 12.46 15.59 12.89
C ASP A 106 12.68 15.14 11.44
N LYS A 107 13.32 13.99 11.23
CA LYS A 107 13.43 13.39 9.89
C LYS A 107 12.07 13.06 9.30
N LEU A 108 11.19 12.43 10.08
CA LEU A 108 9.84 12.08 9.63
C LEU A 108 9.05 13.32 9.17
N VAL A 109 9.07 14.38 9.99
CA VAL A 109 8.34 15.64 9.71
C VAL A 109 8.86 16.33 8.44
N ASN A 110 10.16 16.22 8.15
CA ASN A 110 10.77 16.82 6.97
C ASN A 110 10.67 15.95 5.70
N GLY A 111 10.10 14.75 5.79
CA GLY A 111 9.98 13.83 4.66
C GLY A 111 11.26 13.06 4.34
N ASP A 112 12.21 13.00 5.28
CA ASP A 112 13.44 12.23 5.14
C ASP A 112 13.21 10.74 5.45
N ILE A 113 14.14 9.89 5.00
CA ILE A 113 14.11 8.45 5.30
C ILE A 113 14.31 8.23 6.80
N VAL A 114 13.37 7.53 7.42
CA VAL A 114 13.38 7.18 8.84
C VAL A 114 12.77 5.80 9.05
N THR A 115 13.24 5.10 10.07
CA THR A 115 12.64 3.85 10.54
C THR A 115 11.52 4.16 11.52
N VAL A 116 10.36 3.54 11.32
CA VAL A 116 9.20 3.64 12.21
C VAL A 116 8.79 2.27 12.73
N VAL A 117 8.27 2.20 13.95
CA VAL A 117 7.40 1.12 14.39
C VAL A 117 6.00 1.48 13.94
N TYR A 118 5.38 0.61 13.14
CA TYR A 118 4.03 0.83 12.64
C TYR A 118 3.04 0.03 13.49
N TYR A 119 1.93 0.63 13.89
CA TYR A 119 0.86 -0.04 14.64
C TYR A 119 -0.38 -0.25 13.74
N ASP A 120 -0.97 -1.44 13.81
CA ASP A 120 -2.25 -1.70 13.16
C ASP A 120 -3.33 -0.86 13.86
N ALA A 121 -3.96 0.03 13.08
CA ALA A 121 -5.17 0.75 13.45
C ALA A 121 -6.39 -0.09 13.09
#